data_AF-A0A8S8Y261-F1
#
_entry.id   AF-A0A8S8Y261-F1
#
_cell.length_a   1.000
_cell.length_b   1.000
_cell.length_c   1.000
_cell.angle_alpha   90.00
_cell.angle_beta   90.00
_cell.angle_gamma   90.00
#
_symmetry.space_group_name_H-M   'P 1'
#
loop_
_entity.id
_entity.type
_entity.pdbx_description
1 polymer ?
#
loop_
_entity_poly.entity_id
_entity_poly.type
_entity_poly.pdbx_seq_one_letter_code
_entity_poly.pdbx_strand_id
1 'polypeptide(L)'
;MEVATGWLGQKRVLEERVVGILHVLMFWGFLMLSSDMLDLATANWFSGSLLPSALVGPWNGMVELGYASALVGCVAALARRVVFTPEKLKGKSQLEGNFILLLILTITSTSFIIESGEGPSKLWEPLGYLVSGIGLSQTVIIASYWMHMVAICSFLILIPLSKHMHLVMALPNVFFFDRTPMAKMRPLAIGENGLAVPLEDLDIDTFGVTTYDQYSWRQLIDGWACTSCARCQDVCPAYESGKTLNPMQIVHDVRSFANEHAPILLAGDKPDETMMQRLTADAVWACTTCHACVDACPLYIEHVPKLTDLRRNAMMETMEYPEQLNVAMGNLESGSNPYGFGAHERGDWAKDLDIKIGQPAEYIYFVGCAASFDERNQKVARATISLLKEAGLDVGILGMQEGCSGDPARRAGNEYLFQMLAESNVSTFQELGVKRIVASCPHCFHTLGKEYPDYGADELEVLHHSQILAKLQDEGKLPKIEEREDNITFHDPCYLGRIGGETQAPRSVIGGVDVEPERHGTDSFCCGAGGAQMWMEEDADKRVNVIRAKELAETGADTVAIGCPFCSVMVKDGLDSIGCEMDVKDLAEILWEKIVEEEKQSDELPA
;
A
#
# COMPACT_ATOMS: atom_id res chain seq x y z
N MET A 1 1.30 -17.95 6.29
CA MET A 1 2.57 -17.24 6.51
C MET A 1 2.33 -15.95 7.27
N GLU A 2 1.52 -15.02 6.76
CA GLU A 2 1.29 -13.69 7.39
C GLU A 2 0.82 -13.69 8.85
N VAL A 3 0.00 -14.64 9.30
CA VAL A 3 -0.37 -14.71 10.74
C VAL A 3 0.85 -15.05 11.60
N ALA A 4 1.70 -15.97 11.13
CA ALA A 4 2.90 -16.37 11.85
C ALA A 4 3.99 -15.29 11.80
N THR A 5 4.24 -14.70 10.63
CA THR A 5 5.31 -13.71 10.45
C THR A 5 4.86 -12.29 10.79
N GLY A 6 3.66 -11.90 10.37
CA GLY A 6 3.07 -10.58 10.56
C GLY A 6 2.47 -10.37 11.95
N TRP A 7 1.54 -11.23 12.40
CA TRP A 7 0.88 -11.07 13.70
C TRP A 7 1.72 -11.59 14.87
N LEU A 8 2.15 -12.86 14.88
CA LEU A 8 3.01 -13.39 15.95
C LEU A 8 4.44 -12.83 15.87
N GLY A 9 5.04 -12.86 14.67
CA GLY A 9 6.39 -12.38 14.43
C GLY A 9 6.53 -10.86 14.38
N GLN A 10 5.41 -10.11 14.37
CA GLN A 10 5.39 -8.64 14.40
C GLN A 10 6.24 -8.01 13.28
N LYS A 11 6.37 -8.67 12.12
CA LYS A 11 7.28 -8.29 11.01
C LYS A 11 7.16 -6.80 10.63
N ARG A 12 5.94 -6.35 10.30
CA ARG A 12 5.69 -4.95 9.92
C ARG A 12 5.81 -3.98 11.10
N VAL A 13 5.50 -4.42 12.32
CA VAL A 13 5.67 -3.58 13.52
C VAL A 13 7.15 -3.26 13.76
N LEU A 14 8.03 -4.22 13.50
CA LEU A 14 9.48 -4.13 13.67
C LEU A 14 10.21 -3.29 12.61
N GLU A 15 9.54 -2.85 11.54
CA GLU A 15 10.10 -1.92 10.56
C GLU A 15 10.56 -0.61 11.23
N GLU A 16 9.79 -0.07 12.19
CA GLU A 16 10.30 0.96 13.11
C GLU A 16 10.92 0.31 14.35
N ARG A 17 12.19 -0.09 14.27
CA ARG A 17 12.87 -0.90 15.31
C ARG A 17 12.66 -0.43 16.75
N VAL A 18 12.83 0.87 17.03
CA VAL A 18 12.73 1.38 18.41
C VAL A 18 11.33 1.19 18.99
N VAL A 19 10.30 1.66 18.28
CA VAL A 19 8.91 1.57 18.76
C VAL A 19 8.40 0.13 18.67
N GLY A 20 8.80 -0.58 17.63
CA GLY A 20 8.46 -1.97 17.39
C GLY A 20 8.95 -2.90 18.49
N ILE A 21 10.20 -2.77 18.95
CA ILE A 21 10.73 -3.58 20.06
C ILE A 21 9.94 -3.35 21.35
N LEU A 22 9.61 -2.10 21.67
CA LEU A 22 8.78 -1.80 22.85
C LEU A 22 7.39 -2.45 22.75
N HIS A 23 6.79 -2.41 21.56
CA HIS A 23 5.52 -3.07 21.31
C HIS A 23 5.62 -4.59 21.40
N VAL A 24 6.66 -5.21 20.84
CA VAL A 24 6.91 -6.66 20.90
C VAL A 24 7.02 -7.15 22.34
N LEU A 25 7.74 -6.40 23.20
CA LEU A 25 7.84 -6.72 24.63
C LEU A 25 6.47 -6.72 25.31
N MET A 26 5.64 -5.71 25.05
CA MET A 26 4.28 -5.66 25.58
C MET A 26 3.41 -6.78 25.00
N PHE A 27 3.40 -6.96 23.68
CA PHE A 27 2.59 -7.95 22.97
C PHE A 27 2.84 -9.38 23.47
N TRP A 28 4.11 -9.82 23.47
CA TRP A 28 4.46 -11.15 23.97
C TRP A 28 4.27 -11.26 25.48
N GLY A 29 4.52 -10.18 26.21
CA GLY A 29 4.16 -10.06 27.62
C GLY A 29 2.70 -10.42 27.85
N PHE A 30 1.77 -9.70 27.22
CA PHE A 30 0.33 -9.96 27.32
C PHE A 30 -0.08 -11.35 26.84
N LEU A 31 0.56 -11.88 25.80
CA LEU A 31 0.26 -13.23 25.31
C LEU A 31 0.61 -14.29 26.37
N MET A 32 1.76 -14.17 27.05
CA MET A 32 2.13 -15.06 28.15
C MET A 32 1.19 -14.89 29.36
N LEU A 33 0.86 -13.64 29.70
CA LEU A 33 -0.05 -13.28 30.80
C LEU A 33 -1.49 -13.75 30.60
N SER A 34 -1.92 -13.99 29.35
CA SER A 34 -3.26 -14.50 29.07
C SER A 34 -3.56 -15.83 29.77
N SER A 35 -2.53 -16.66 29.98
CA SER A 35 -2.66 -17.92 30.73
C SER A 35 -2.86 -17.72 32.23
N ASP A 36 -2.25 -16.68 32.81
CA ASP A 36 -2.45 -16.28 34.21
C ASP A 36 -3.84 -15.69 34.44
N MET A 37 -4.32 -14.87 33.48
CA MET A 37 -5.71 -14.40 33.50
C MET A 37 -6.72 -15.55 33.43
N LEU A 38 -6.43 -16.60 32.64
CA LEU A 38 -7.25 -17.80 32.59
C LEU A 38 -7.25 -18.52 33.95
N ASP A 39 -6.10 -18.66 34.58
CA ASP A 39 -6.00 -19.32 35.89
C ASP A 39 -6.79 -18.56 36.97
N LEU A 40 -6.60 -17.24 37.04
CA LEU A 40 -7.37 -16.34 37.90
C LEU A 40 -8.88 -16.43 37.63
N ALA A 41 -9.29 -16.42 36.37
CA ALA A 41 -10.71 -16.54 35.98
C ALA A 41 -11.32 -17.89 36.38
N THR A 42 -10.50 -18.94 36.50
CA THR A 42 -10.90 -20.26 36.97
C THR A 42 -10.68 -20.48 38.47
N ALA A 43 -10.34 -19.43 39.22
CA ALA A 43 -10.01 -19.50 40.65
C ALA A 43 -8.92 -20.55 40.95
N ASN A 44 -7.85 -20.54 40.16
CA ASN A 44 -6.69 -21.43 40.24
C ASN A 44 -6.99 -22.90 39.93
N TRP A 45 -8.17 -23.20 39.36
CA TRP A 45 -8.50 -24.57 38.96
C TRP A 45 -7.61 -25.05 37.82
N PHE A 46 -7.24 -24.17 36.88
CA PHE A 46 -6.38 -24.53 35.76
C PHE A 46 -4.99 -25.01 36.25
N SER A 47 -4.29 -24.21 37.05
CA SER A 47 -2.97 -24.57 37.60
C SER A 47 -3.06 -25.68 38.66
N GLY A 48 -4.10 -25.68 39.48
CA GLY A 48 -4.25 -26.62 40.60
C GLY A 48 -4.77 -28.01 40.22
N SER A 49 -5.54 -28.13 39.13
CA SER A 49 -6.22 -29.38 38.77
C SER A 49 -5.89 -29.89 37.36
N LEU A 50 -5.63 -29.01 36.39
CA LEU A 50 -5.43 -29.40 34.99
C LEU A 50 -3.95 -29.43 34.59
N LEU A 51 -3.17 -28.45 35.06
CA LEU A 51 -1.75 -28.34 34.72
C LEU A 51 -0.94 -29.42 35.44
N PRO A 52 -0.17 -30.26 34.72
CA PRO A 52 0.72 -31.23 35.36
C PRO A 52 1.70 -30.54 36.30
N SER A 53 1.93 -31.11 37.49
CA SER A 53 2.81 -30.54 38.51
C SER A 53 4.23 -30.23 38.01
N ALA A 54 4.74 -31.03 37.07
CA ALA A 54 6.04 -30.81 36.44
C ALA A 54 6.10 -29.53 35.57
N LEU A 55 4.96 -29.02 35.11
CA LEU A 55 4.85 -27.83 34.26
C LEU A 55 4.51 -26.55 35.05
N VAL A 56 4.10 -26.65 36.31
CA VAL A 56 3.75 -25.48 37.14
C VAL A 56 4.94 -24.51 37.27
N GLY A 57 6.13 -25.00 37.62
CA GLY A 57 7.33 -24.16 37.70
C GLY A 57 7.68 -23.47 36.36
N PRO A 58 7.86 -24.22 35.26
CA PRO A 58 8.04 -23.64 33.93
C PRO A 58 6.97 -22.64 33.51
N TRP A 59 5.70 -22.89 33.86
CA TRP A 59 4.59 -22.00 33.59
C TRP A 59 4.70 -20.70 34.40
N ASN A 60 4.97 -20.75 35.72
CA ASN A 60 5.23 -19.56 36.54
C ASN A 60 6.40 -18.74 35.96
N GLY A 61 7.48 -19.38 35.52
CA GLY A 61 8.60 -18.68 34.88
C GLY A 61 8.24 -18.00 33.56
N MET A 62 7.33 -18.58 32.78
CA MET A 62 6.79 -17.91 31.59
C MET A 62 5.91 -16.72 31.97
N VAL A 63 5.04 -16.85 32.98
CA VAL A 63 4.18 -15.77 33.46
C VAL A 63 5.01 -14.61 34.01
N GLU A 64 6.05 -14.90 34.80
CA GLU A 64 6.93 -13.86 35.35
C GLU A 64 7.73 -13.14 34.25
N LEU A 65 8.24 -13.89 33.26
CA LEU A 65 8.83 -13.29 32.06
C LEU A 65 7.82 -12.40 31.32
N GLY A 66 6.56 -12.82 31.27
CA GLY A 66 5.44 -12.04 30.74
C GLY A 66 5.26 -10.70 31.46
N TYR A 67 5.16 -10.72 32.79
CA TYR A 67 5.04 -9.50 33.60
C TYR A 67 6.27 -8.61 33.45
N ALA A 68 7.49 -9.18 33.46
CA ALA A 68 8.72 -8.43 33.34
C ALA A 68 8.88 -7.75 31.98
N SER A 69 8.62 -8.48 30.89
CA SER A 69 8.69 -7.94 29.52
C SER A 69 7.64 -6.84 29.30
N ALA A 70 6.39 -7.06 29.73
CA ALA A 70 5.34 -6.06 29.66
C ALA A 70 5.68 -4.81 30.50
N LEU A 71 6.24 -4.98 31.71
CA LEU A 71 6.68 -3.87 32.56
C LEU A 71 7.76 -3.03 31.88
N VAL A 72 8.82 -3.67 31.37
CA VAL A 72 9.93 -2.97 30.69
C VAL A 72 9.43 -2.22 29.46
N GLY A 73 8.63 -2.89 28.61
CA GLY A 73 8.03 -2.26 27.42
C GLY A 73 7.13 -1.08 27.79
N CYS A 74 6.29 -1.24 28.82
CA CYS A 74 5.36 -0.22 29.29
C CYS A 74 6.08 1.00 29.86
N VAL A 75 7.09 0.82 30.72
CA VAL A 75 7.89 1.90 31.29
C VAL A 75 8.58 2.71 30.18
N ALA A 76 9.22 2.04 29.23
CA ALA A 76 9.87 2.71 28.10
C ALA A 76 8.87 3.44 27.20
N ALA A 77 7.71 2.82 26.91
CA ALA A 77 6.66 3.44 26.10
C ALA A 77 6.04 4.67 26.79
N LEU A 78 5.82 4.60 28.11
CA LEU A 78 5.29 5.71 28.91
C LEU A 78 6.31 6.84 29.02
N ALA A 79 7.59 6.53 29.27
CA ALA A 79 8.67 7.51 29.28
C ALA A 79 8.75 8.25 27.93
N ARG A 80 8.68 7.54 26.81
CA ARG A 80 8.63 8.15 25.48
C ARG A 80 7.41 9.04 25.30
N ARG A 81 6.23 8.65 25.80
CA ARG A 81 4.98 9.42 25.62
C ARG A 81 4.81 10.62 26.56
N VAL A 82 5.54 10.67 27.67
CA VAL A 82 5.45 11.75 28.65
C VAL A 82 6.65 12.70 28.53
N VAL A 83 7.87 12.14 28.39
CA VAL A 83 9.11 12.93 28.34
C VAL A 83 9.45 13.35 26.91
N PHE A 84 9.28 12.45 25.93
CA PHE A 84 9.67 12.66 24.52
C PHE A 84 8.46 12.63 23.58
N THR A 85 7.39 13.32 23.96
CA THR A 85 6.07 13.22 23.29
C THR A 85 6.17 13.49 21.79
N PRO A 86 5.95 12.49 20.92
CA PRO A 86 5.91 12.71 19.48
C PRO A 86 4.72 13.59 19.11
N GLU A 87 4.93 14.55 18.22
CA GLU A 87 3.89 15.49 17.77
C GLU A 87 2.63 14.77 17.28
N LYS A 88 2.82 13.73 16.46
CA LYS A 88 1.77 12.86 15.91
C LYS A 88 0.91 12.11 16.93
N LEU A 89 1.33 12.04 18.19
CA LEU A 89 0.60 11.35 19.25
C LEU A 89 -0.02 12.30 20.29
N LYS A 90 0.16 13.62 20.17
CA LYS A 90 -0.39 14.62 21.10
C LYS A 90 -1.93 14.61 21.10
N GLY A 91 -2.53 15.17 22.16
CA GLY A 91 -3.99 15.33 22.28
C GLY A 91 -4.71 14.09 22.80
N LYS A 92 -5.90 13.78 22.25
CA LYS A 92 -6.77 12.69 22.74
C LYS A 92 -6.07 11.32 22.74
N SER A 93 -5.32 11.02 21.68
CA SER A 93 -4.55 9.76 21.57
C SER A 93 -3.48 9.63 22.65
N GLN A 94 -2.89 10.75 23.11
CA GLN A 94 -1.92 10.75 24.19
C GLN A 94 -2.57 10.39 25.52
N LEU A 95 -3.67 11.05 25.87
CA LEU A 95 -4.36 10.86 27.14
C LEU A 95 -4.85 9.42 27.29
N GLU A 96 -5.52 8.91 26.28
CA GLU A 96 -6.03 7.54 26.25
C GLU A 96 -4.89 6.52 26.30
N GLY A 97 -3.82 6.75 25.53
CA GLY A 97 -2.64 5.87 25.54
C GLY A 97 -1.92 5.85 26.89
N ASN A 98 -1.75 7.02 27.52
CA ASN A 98 -1.10 7.13 28.82
C ASN A 98 -1.93 6.50 29.93
N PHE A 99 -3.25 6.69 29.90
CA PHE A 99 -4.15 6.07 30.87
C PHE A 99 -4.07 4.54 30.80
N ILE A 100 -4.07 3.98 29.59
CA ILE A 100 -3.95 2.54 29.42
C ILE A 100 -2.56 2.05 29.86
N LEU A 101 -1.47 2.74 29.50
CA LEU A 101 -0.14 2.39 29.99
C LEU A 101 -0.05 2.44 31.52
N LEU A 102 -0.73 3.38 32.19
CA LEU A 102 -0.80 3.40 33.66
C LEU A 102 -1.54 2.19 34.23
N LEU A 103 -2.60 1.72 33.58
CA LEU A 103 -3.28 0.48 33.98
C LEU A 103 -2.35 -0.72 33.81
N ILE A 104 -1.65 -0.83 32.68
CA ILE A 104 -0.68 -1.92 32.42
C ILE A 104 0.46 -1.88 33.44
N LEU A 105 1.00 -0.69 33.73
CA LEU A 105 2.03 -0.49 34.75
C LEU A 105 1.53 -0.90 36.14
N THR A 106 0.27 -0.59 36.47
CA THR A 106 -0.37 -0.97 37.74
C THR A 106 -0.50 -2.48 37.83
N ILE A 107 -1.02 -3.15 36.79
CA ILE A 107 -1.19 -4.61 36.73
C ILE A 107 0.17 -5.30 36.89
N THR A 108 1.15 -4.92 36.09
CA THR A 108 2.48 -5.56 36.09
C THR A 108 3.24 -5.32 37.39
N SER A 109 3.18 -4.11 37.97
CA SER A 109 3.89 -3.79 39.21
C SER A 109 3.23 -4.44 40.44
N THR A 110 1.90 -4.45 40.50
CA THR A 110 1.18 -5.06 41.63
C THR A 110 1.28 -6.58 41.63
N SER A 111 1.44 -7.22 40.46
CA SER A 111 1.64 -8.67 40.35
C SER A 111 2.83 -9.15 41.20
N PHE A 112 4.02 -8.56 41.03
CA PHE A 112 5.21 -8.91 41.82
C PHE A 112 5.04 -8.67 43.34
N ILE A 113 4.20 -7.69 43.72
CA ILE A 113 3.90 -7.43 45.13
C ILE A 113 2.95 -8.47 45.71
N ILE A 114 1.93 -8.88 44.94
CA ILE A 114 0.98 -9.92 45.34
C ILE A 114 1.71 -11.25 45.49
N GLU A 115 2.46 -11.64 44.47
CA GLU A 115 3.29 -12.83 44.40
C GLU A 115 4.27 -12.93 45.59
N SER A 116 4.83 -11.80 46.04
CA SER A 116 5.72 -11.77 47.21
C SER A 116 5.10 -12.33 48.50
N GLY A 117 3.77 -12.33 48.61
CA GLY A 117 3.00 -12.88 49.73
C GLY A 117 2.72 -14.38 49.63
N GLU A 118 3.01 -15.02 48.49
CA GLU A 118 2.62 -16.42 48.20
C GLU A 118 3.80 -17.41 48.31
N GLY A 119 5.00 -16.92 48.63
CA GLY A 119 6.20 -17.75 48.76
C GLY A 119 6.84 -18.12 47.41
N PRO A 120 7.23 -17.12 46.59
CA PRO A 120 7.68 -17.33 45.22
C PRO A 120 8.99 -18.13 45.14
N SER A 121 9.11 -18.94 44.10
CA SER A 121 10.28 -19.73 43.80
C SER A 121 11.45 -18.87 43.34
N LYS A 122 12.61 -18.98 43.98
CA LYS A 122 13.84 -18.31 43.50
C LYS A 122 14.24 -18.69 42.06
N LEU A 123 13.88 -19.89 41.61
CA LEU A 123 14.26 -20.39 40.28
C LEU A 123 13.29 -19.92 39.19
N TRP A 124 11.99 -19.95 39.47
CA TRP A 124 10.93 -19.70 38.49
C TRP A 124 10.32 -18.31 38.61
N GLU A 125 10.39 -17.71 39.80
CA GLU A 125 9.80 -16.42 40.14
C GLU A 125 10.85 -15.47 40.80
N PRO A 126 12.05 -15.27 40.21
CA PRO A 126 13.10 -14.45 40.79
C PRO A 126 12.71 -13.00 41.15
N LEU A 127 11.90 -12.29 40.37
CA LEU A 127 11.48 -10.92 40.68
C LEU A 127 10.50 -10.88 41.84
N GLY A 128 9.51 -11.77 41.86
CA GLY A 128 8.62 -11.95 43.01
C GLY A 128 9.42 -12.30 44.28
N TYR A 129 10.41 -13.19 44.15
CA TYR A 129 11.33 -13.54 45.24
C TYR A 129 12.16 -12.35 45.72
N LEU A 130 12.66 -11.51 44.82
CA LEU A 130 13.38 -10.28 45.19
C LEU A 130 12.49 -9.30 45.95
N VAL A 131 11.23 -9.13 45.52
CA VAL A 131 10.25 -8.28 46.21
C VAL A 131 9.90 -8.85 47.59
N SER A 132 9.82 -10.18 47.73
CA SER A 132 9.59 -10.83 49.04
C SER A 132 10.69 -10.50 50.06
N GLY A 133 11.93 -10.34 49.60
CA GLY A 133 13.07 -9.94 50.44
C GLY A 133 12.96 -8.54 51.05
N ILE A 134 12.07 -7.69 50.53
CA ILE A 134 11.81 -6.33 51.07
C ILE A 134 11.01 -6.41 52.38
N GLY A 135 10.22 -7.47 52.59
CA GLY A 135 9.40 -7.64 53.79
C GLY A 135 8.19 -6.70 53.83
N LEU A 136 7.42 -6.65 52.74
CA LEU A 136 6.21 -5.82 52.64
C LEU A 136 5.15 -6.27 53.65
N SER A 137 4.38 -5.31 54.19
CA SER A 137 3.30 -5.63 55.13
C SER A 137 2.10 -6.25 54.43
N GLN A 138 1.33 -7.07 55.16
CA GLN A 138 0.10 -7.68 54.64
C GLN A 138 -0.88 -6.64 54.09
N THR A 139 -0.93 -5.45 54.69
CA THR A 139 -1.77 -4.35 54.21
C THR A 139 -1.37 -3.88 52.81
N VAL A 140 -0.08 -3.80 52.52
CA VAL A 140 0.42 -3.41 51.19
C VAL A 140 0.06 -4.48 50.16
N ILE A 141 0.24 -5.76 50.49
CA ILE A 141 -0.10 -6.88 49.61
C ILE A 141 -1.59 -6.87 49.26
N ILE A 142 -2.46 -6.72 50.27
CA ILE A 142 -3.93 -6.65 50.07
C ILE A 142 -4.31 -5.40 49.25
N ALA A 143 -3.69 -4.24 49.52
CA ALA A 143 -3.96 -3.04 48.74
C ALA A 143 -3.55 -3.20 47.27
N SER A 144 -2.39 -3.82 47.02
CA SER A 144 -1.92 -4.16 45.68
C SER A 144 -2.87 -5.11 44.96
N TYR A 145 -3.38 -6.13 45.64
CA TYR A 145 -4.40 -7.03 45.08
C TYR A 145 -5.64 -6.27 44.61
N TRP A 146 -6.22 -5.39 45.44
CA TRP A 146 -7.40 -4.63 45.03
C TRP A 146 -7.10 -3.61 43.92
N MET A 147 -5.93 -2.96 43.94
CA MET A 147 -5.50 -2.10 42.83
C MET A 147 -5.35 -2.89 41.53
N HIS A 148 -4.79 -4.10 41.58
CA HIS A 148 -4.67 -5.00 40.44
C HIS A 148 -6.05 -5.35 39.88
N MET A 149 -6.99 -5.79 40.73
CA MET A 149 -8.35 -6.15 40.32
C MET A 149 -9.10 -4.97 39.70
N VAL A 150 -9.02 -3.78 40.32
CA VAL A 150 -9.64 -2.56 39.77
C VAL A 150 -9.01 -2.20 38.42
N ALA A 151 -7.69 -2.34 38.28
CA ALA A 151 -7.00 -2.06 37.02
C ALA A 151 -7.42 -3.04 35.91
N ILE A 152 -7.51 -4.36 36.19
CA ILE A 152 -8.01 -5.36 35.23
C ILE A 152 -9.46 -5.06 34.84
N CYS A 153 -10.36 -4.86 35.80
CA CYS A 153 -11.77 -4.58 35.52
C CYS A 153 -11.94 -3.30 34.68
N SER A 154 -11.15 -2.26 34.97
CA SER A 154 -11.13 -1.03 34.19
C SER A 154 -10.63 -1.29 32.77
N PHE A 155 -9.54 -2.06 32.63
CA PHE A 155 -8.97 -2.41 31.34
C PHE A 155 -9.97 -3.20 30.47
N LEU A 156 -10.68 -4.18 31.04
CA LEU A 156 -11.71 -4.97 30.34
C LEU A 156 -12.85 -4.11 29.77
N ILE A 157 -13.32 -3.11 30.53
CA ILE A 157 -14.36 -2.18 30.07
C ILE A 157 -13.84 -1.28 28.94
N LEU A 158 -12.57 -0.87 29.02
CA LEU A 158 -11.98 0.03 28.05
C LEU A 158 -11.63 -0.64 26.72
N ILE A 159 -11.35 -1.94 26.68
CA ILE A 159 -11.02 -2.65 25.43
C ILE A 159 -12.04 -2.34 24.31
N PRO A 160 -13.36 -2.59 24.47
CA PRO A 160 -14.32 -2.34 23.40
C PRO A 160 -14.56 -0.85 23.12
N LEU A 161 -14.35 0.03 24.11
CA LEU A 161 -14.68 1.45 24.03
C LEU A 161 -13.52 2.34 23.57
N SER A 162 -12.31 1.79 23.46
CA SER A 162 -11.07 2.55 23.22
C SER A 162 -10.36 2.07 21.96
N LYS A 163 -9.24 2.69 21.60
CA LYS A 163 -8.33 2.19 20.57
C LYS A 163 -7.74 0.81 20.89
N HIS A 164 -7.87 0.30 22.12
CA HIS A 164 -7.38 -1.03 22.48
C HIS A 164 -8.26 -2.18 21.97
N MET A 165 -9.37 -1.89 21.29
CA MET A 165 -10.11 -2.91 20.55
C MET A 165 -9.24 -3.62 19.49
N HIS A 166 -8.13 -2.99 19.06
CA HIS A 166 -7.14 -3.64 18.20
C HIS A 166 -6.59 -4.93 18.80
N LEU A 167 -6.53 -5.09 20.14
CA LEU A 167 -6.09 -6.34 20.77
C LEU A 167 -6.96 -7.52 20.35
N VAL A 168 -8.26 -7.27 20.16
CA VAL A 168 -9.24 -8.28 19.74
C VAL A 168 -9.27 -8.37 18.22
N MET A 169 -9.33 -7.23 17.53
CA MET A 169 -9.59 -7.19 16.09
C MET A 169 -8.34 -7.36 15.22
N ALA A 170 -7.13 -7.15 15.74
CA ALA A 170 -5.90 -7.30 14.96
C ALA A 170 -5.70 -8.72 14.42
N LEU A 171 -5.96 -9.76 15.23
CA LEU A 171 -5.80 -11.14 14.77
C LEU A 171 -6.75 -11.47 13.61
N PRO A 172 -8.09 -11.25 13.72
CA PRO A 172 -8.99 -11.38 12.58
C PRO A 172 -8.55 -10.55 11.37
N ASN A 173 -8.09 -9.31 11.57
CA ASN A 173 -7.62 -8.42 10.51
C ASN A 173 -6.49 -9.04 9.69
N VAL A 174 -5.44 -9.52 10.38
CA VAL A 174 -4.26 -10.12 9.75
C VAL A 174 -4.58 -11.50 9.18
N PHE A 175 -5.44 -12.27 9.86
CA PHE A 175 -5.81 -13.61 9.44
C PHE A 175 -6.58 -13.61 8.11
N PHE A 176 -7.52 -12.68 7.96
CA PHE A 176 -8.34 -12.52 6.76
C PHE A 176 -7.85 -11.40 5.83
N PHE A 177 -6.56 -11.05 5.91
CA PHE A 177 -5.97 -10.08 4.98
C PHE A 177 -6.10 -10.56 3.53
N ASP A 178 -6.41 -9.61 2.64
CA ASP A 178 -6.58 -9.85 1.21
C ASP A 178 -5.25 -10.31 0.58
N ARG A 179 -5.27 -11.48 -0.07
CA ARG A 179 -4.09 -12.06 -0.73
C ARG A 179 -4.03 -11.75 -2.21
N THR A 180 -5.01 -11.01 -2.73
CA THR A 180 -4.98 -10.54 -4.12
C THR A 180 -3.80 -9.58 -4.31
N PRO A 181 -3.30 -9.43 -5.55
CA PRO A 181 -2.26 -8.44 -5.85
C PRO A 181 -2.65 -7.06 -5.33
N MET A 182 -1.70 -6.35 -4.71
CA MET A 182 -1.92 -5.00 -4.18
C MET A 182 -2.50 -4.09 -5.28
N ALA A 183 -3.41 -3.18 -4.91
CA ALA A 183 -4.06 -2.24 -5.85
C ALA A 183 -4.92 -2.86 -6.96
N LYS A 184 -5.18 -4.18 -6.93
CA LYS A 184 -6.20 -4.81 -7.78
C LYS A 184 -7.59 -4.40 -7.29
N MET A 185 -8.39 -3.76 -8.15
CA MET A 185 -9.78 -3.42 -7.84
C MET A 185 -10.72 -4.59 -8.21
N ARG A 186 -11.76 -4.80 -7.39
CA ARG A 186 -12.77 -5.86 -7.63
C ARG A 186 -13.71 -5.47 -8.77
N PRO A 187 -14.14 -6.40 -9.65
CA PRO A 187 -15.19 -6.13 -10.62
C PRO A 187 -16.50 -5.64 -9.99
N LEU A 188 -17.39 -5.05 -10.81
CA LEU A 188 -18.73 -4.62 -10.37
C LEU A 188 -19.58 -5.78 -9.86
N ALA A 189 -19.54 -6.90 -10.58
CA ALA A 189 -20.15 -8.15 -10.19
C ALA A 189 -19.25 -9.31 -10.63
N ILE A 190 -19.28 -10.41 -9.89
CA ILE A 190 -18.53 -11.63 -10.18
C ILE A 190 -19.55 -12.76 -10.39
N GLY A 191 -19.46 -13.45 -11.53
CA GLY A 191 -20.31 -14.57 -11.89
C GLY A 191 -19.91 -15.88 -11.19
N GLU A 192 -20.68 -16.95 -11.41
CA GLU A 192 -20.43 -18.27 -10.79
C GLU A 192 -19.07 -18.89 -11.20
N ASN A 193 -18.55 -18.48 -12.35
CA ASN A 193 -17.24 -18.90 -12.87
C ASN A 193 -16.05 -18.16 -12.20
N GLY A 194 -16.32 -17.19 -11.31
CA GLY A 194 -15.31 -16.38 -10.65
C GLY A 194 -14.74 -15.24 -11.51
N LEU A 195 -15.29 -15.02 -12.71
CA LEU A 195 -14.96 -13.89 -13.58
C LEU A 195 -15.96 -12.76 -13.41
N ALA A 196 -15.61 -11.57 -13.90
CA ALA A 196 -16.52 -10.44 -14.00
C ALA A 196 -17.75 -10.82 -14.84
N VAL A 197 -18.93 -10.40 -14.40
CA VAL A 197 -20.15 -10.51 -15.21
C VAL A 197 -20.00 -9.57 -16.41
N PRO A 198 -20.18 -10.05 -17.65
CA PRO A 198 -20.11 -9.21 -18.85
C PRO A 198 -21.05 -8.01 -18.78
N LEU A 199 -20.69 -6.88 -19.38
CA LEU A 199 -21.54 -5.67 -19.34
C LEU A 199 -22.94 -5.89 -19.88
N GLU A 200 -23.11 -6.77 -20.87
CA GLU A 200 -24.43 -7.09 -21.46
C GLU A 200 -25.36 -7.84 -20.49
N ASP A 201 -24.79 -8.57 -19.53
CA ASP A 201 -25.51 -9.36 -18.53
C ASP A 201 -25.48 -8.70 -17.13
N LEU A 202 -24.88 -7.51 -17.01
CA LEU A 202 -24.68 -6.84 -15.74
C LEU A 202 -26.00 -6.24 -15.22
N ASP A 203 -26.55 -6.86 -14.17
CA ASP A 203 -27.72 -6.39 -13.45
C ASP A 203 -27.35 -6.08 -11.99
N ILE A 204 -27.02 -4.83 -11.71
CA ILE A 204 -26.69 -4.35 -10.35
C ILE A 204 -27.47 -3.10 -10.00
N ASP A 205 -27.97 -3.05 -8.77
CA ASP A 205 -28.77 -1.91 -8.27
C ASP A 205 -27.92 -0.69 -7.92
N THR A 206 -26.68 -0.92 -7.49
CA THR A 206 -25.78 0.17 -7.04
C THR A 206 -24.34 -0.06 -7.45
N PHE A 207 -23.67 1.00 -7.86
CA PHE A 207 -22.28 1.09 -8.22
C PHE A 207 -21.47 1.69 -7.07
N GLY A 208 -20.58 0.88 -6.48
CA GLY A 208 -19.71 1.34 -5.39
C GLY A 208 -20.45 1.48 -4.04
N VAL A 209 -20.01 2.43 -3.23
CA VAL A 209 -20.50 2.64 -1.86
C VAL A 209 -21.04 4.06 -1.70
N THR A 210 -22.24 4.17 -1.12
CA THR A 210 -22.86 5.41 -0.64
C THR A 210 -23.09 5.34 0.87
N THR A 211 -23.61 4.20 1.34
CA THR A 211 -24.01 3.95 2.74
C THR A 211 -23.09 2.94 3.42
N TYR A 212 -23.01 3.01 4.75
CA TYR A 212 -22.08 2.22 5.54
C TYR A 212 -22.23 0.69 5.36
N ASP A 213 -23.46 0.20 5.16
CA ASP A 213 -23.80 -1.22 4.96
C ASP A 213 -23.33 -1.79 3.62
N GLN A 214 -22.97 -0.93 2.65
CA GLN A 214 -22.44 -1.36 1.34
C GLN A 214 -20.93 -1.65 1.38
N TYR A 215 -20.20 -1.17 2.40
CA TYR A 215 -18.82 -1.59 2.57
C TYR A 215 -18.75 -3.08 2.89
N SER A 216 -17.75 -3.76 2.35
CA SER A 216 -17.49 -5.15 2.73
C SER A 216 -17.19 -5.23 4.24
N TRP A 217 -17.57 -6.36 4.85
CA TRP A 217 -17.28 -6.63 6.26
C TRP A 217 -15.80 -6.39 6.60
N ARG A 218 -14.90 -6.68 5.64
CA ARG A 218 -13.46 -6.49 5.75
C ARG A 218 -13.10 -5.01 5.89
N GLN A 219 -13.67 -4.15 5.04
CA GLN A 219 -13.47 -2.70 5.11
C GLN A 219 -13.98 -2.13 6.45
N LEU A 220 -15.06 -2.68 7.00
CA LEU A 220 -15.63 -2.22 8.26
C LEU A 220 -14.77 -2.58 9.46
N ILE A 221 -14.30 -3.83 9.58
CA ILE A 221 -13.55 -4.27 10.76
C ILE A 221 -12.18 -3.58 10.92
N ASP A 222 -11.62 -3.04 9.83
CA ASP A 222 -10.39 -2.23 9.86
C ASP A 222 -10.45 -1.08 10.88
N GLY A 223 -11.64 -0.48 11.05
CA GLY A 223 -11.89 0.60 11.99
C GLY A 223 -11.48 0.22 13.42
N TRP A 224 -11.84 -0.99 13.85
CA TRP A 224 -11.54 -1.50 15.21
C TRP A 224 -10.20 -2.22 15.31
N ALA A 225 -9.61 -2.60 14.19
CA ALA A 225 -8.23 -3.08 14.16
C ALA A 225 -7.22 -1.94 14.29
N CYS A 226 -7.55 -0.72 13.85
CA CYS A 226 -6.62 0.42 13.87
C CYS A 226 -6.00 0.70 15.26
N THR A 227 -4.67 0.79 15.31
CA THR A 227 -3.91 1.13 16.52
C THR A 227 -3.68 2.63 16.71
N SER A 228 -4.13 3.46 15.76
CA SER A 228 -3.89 4.90 15.72
C SER A 228 -2.39 5.26 15.82
N CYS A 229 -1.53 4.50 15.12
CA CYS A 229 -0.07 4.69 15.12
C CYS A 229 0.42 5.78 14.15
N ALA A 230 -0.46 6.29 13.27
CA ALA A 230 -0.20 7.32 12.26
C ALA A 230 0.82 6.96 11.15
N ARG A 231 1.35 5.73 11.07
CA ARG A 231 2.27 5.34 9.99
C ARG A 231 1.68 5.55 8.59
N CYS A 232 0.41 5.22 8.41
CA CYS A 232 -0.30 5.42 7.14
C CYS A 232 -0.49 6.90 6.77
N GLN A 233 -0.52 7.79 7.77
CA GLN A 233 -0.55 9.24 7.58
C GLN A 233 0.83 9.75 7.19
N ASP A 234 1.88 9.31 7.89
CA ASP A 234 3.26 9.78 7.69
C ASP A 234 3.81 9.47 6.29
N VAL A 235 3.35 8.38 5.66
CA VAL A 235 3.77 7.99 4.29
C VAL A 235 2.83 8.49 3.20
N CYS A 236 1.76 9.22 3.55
CA CYS A 236 0.75 9.63 2.58
C CYS A 236 1.20 10.90 1.83
N PRO A 237 1.40 10.83 0.49
CA PRO A 237 1.85 11.98 -0.27
C PRO A 237 0.85 13.15 -0.27
N ALA A 238 -0.45 12.82 -0.27
CA ALA A 238 -1.51 13.83 -0.18
C ALA A 238 -1.50 14.53 1.18
N TYR A 239 -1.29 13.80 2.27
CA TYR A 239 -1.20 14.39 3.60
C TYR A 239 0.04 15.28 3.74
N GLU A 240 1.19 14.80 3.28
CA GLU A 240 2.47 15.52 3.37
C GLU A 240 2.47 16.82 2.56
N SER A 241 1.78 16.83 1.41
CA SER A 241 1.55 18.04 0.62
C SER A 241 0.52 19.01 1.20
N GLY A 242 -0.11 18.67 2.32
CA GLY A 242 -1.12 19.53 2.97
C GLY A 242 -2.51 19.43 2.37
N LYS A 243 -2.79 18.42 1.53
CA LYS A 243 -4.17 18.09 1.11
C LYS A 243 -4.95 17.51 2.30
N THR A 244 -6.27 17.47 2.17
CA THR A 244 -7.19 17.07 3.26
C THR A 244 -7.12 15.58 3.61
N LEU A 245 -6.62 14.73 2.71
CA LEU A 245 -6.57 13.28 2.92
C LEU A 245 -5.62 12.90 4.06
N ASN A 246 -6.17 12.29 5.09
CA ASN A 246 -5.44 11.59 6.13
C ASN A 246 -5.92 10.13 6.20
N PRO A 247 -5.13 9.14 5.73
CA PRO A 247 -5.56 7.74 5.72
C PRO A 247 -5.93 7.18 7.10
N MET A 248 -5.25 7.61 8.17
CA MET A 248 -5.61 7.19 9.52
C MET A 248 -7.00 7.70 9.89
N GLN A 249 -7.30 8.95 9.53
CA GLN A 249 -8.61 9.55 9.80
C GLN A 249 -9.72 8.87 9.02
N ILE A 250 -9.48 8.47 7.76
CA ILE A 250 -10.44 7.66 6.99
C ILE A 250 -10.89 6.40 7.76
N VAL A 251 -9.95 5.69 8.37
CA VAL A 251 -10.25 4.48 9.15
C VAL A 251 -10.98 4.81 10.45
N HIS A 252 -10.62 5.92 11.10
CA HIS A 252 -11.33 6.41 12.28
C HIS A 252 -12.76 6.85 11.96
N ASP A 253 -12.97 7.51 10.83
CA ASP A 253 -14.27 8.03 10.41
C ASP A 253 -15.25 6.90 10.10
N VAL A 254 -14.79 5.82 9.46
CA VAL A 254 -15.58 4.59 9.29
C VAL A 254 -15.98 4.03 10.65
N ARG A 255 -15.04 3.94 11.61
CA ARG A 255 -15.34 3.45 12.96
C ARG A 255 -16.30 4.38 13.72
N SER A 256 -16.09 5.69 13.66
CA SER A 256 -16.90 6.66 14.40
C SER A 256 -18.31 6.72 13.85
N PHE A 257 -18.48 6.63 12.53
CA PHE A 257 -19.78 6.51 11.89
C PHE A 257 -20.57 5.33 12.48
N ALA A 258 -19.95 4.16 12.58
CA ALA A 258 -20.58 2.98 13.16
C ALA A 258 -20.97 3.16 14.63
N ASN A 259 -20.09 3.78 15.44
CA ASN A 259 -20.33 3.97 16.87
C ASN A 259 -21.41 5.04 17.13
N GLU A 260 -21.41 6.13 16.37
CA GLU A 260 -22.36 7.24 16.51
C GLU A 260 -23.77 6.83 16.06
N HIS A 261 -23.85 6.00 15.00
CA HIS A 261 -25.12 5.54 14.43
C HIS A 261 -25.50 4.11 14.84
N ALA A 262 -24.85 3.54 15.87
CA ALA A 262 -25.05 2.15 16.27
C ALA A 262 -26.51 1.74 16.48
N PRO A 263 -27.39 2.53 17.14
CA PRO A 263 -28.79 2.15 17.32
C PRO A 263 -29.56 2.00 16.01
N ILE A 264 -29.26 2.85 15.01
CA ILE A 264 -29.91 2.85 13.69
C ILE A 264 -29.41 1.64 12.88
N LEU A 265 -28.09 1.47 12.81
CA LEU A 265 -27.47 0.36 12.07
C LEU A 265 -27.86 -1.01 12.62
N LEU A 266 -27.96 -1.16 13.95
CA LEU A 266 -28.38 -2.42 14.60
C LEU A 266 -29.87 -2.72 14.40
N ALA A 267 -30.70 -1.71 14.12
CA ALA A 267 -32.10 -1.90 13.75
C ALA A 267 -32.26 -2.34 12.28
N GLY A 268 -31.20 -2.29 11.48
CA GLY A 268 -31.22 -2.53 10.03
C GLY A 268 -31.60 -1.30 9.20
N ASP A 269 -31.68 -0.13 9.84
CA ASP A 269 -31.98 1.14 9.18
C ASP A 269 -30.70 1.83 8.69
N LYS A 270 -30.86 2.80 7.78
CA LYS A 270 -29.76 3.59 7.20
C LYS A 270 -29.71 4.99 7.80
N PRO A 271 -28.57 5.46 8.32
CA PRO A 271 -28.41 6.85 8.74
C PRO A 271 -28.53 7.81 7.54
N ASP A 272 -29.00 9.04 7.79
CA ASP A 272 -29.13 10.08 6.75
C ASP A 272 -27.76 10.57 6.22
N GLU A 273 -26.72 10.48 7.06
CA GLU A 273 -25.35 10.85 6.69
C GLU A 273 -24.74 9.79 5.76
N THR A 274 -24.22 10.22 4.60
CA THR A 274 -23.54 9.30 3.67
C THR A 274 -22.07 9.12 4.04
N MET A 275 -21.45 8.04 3.55
CA MET A 275 -20.01 7.83 3.76
C MET A 275 -19.15 8.87 3.03
N MET A 276 -19.62 9.42 1.90
CA MET A 276 -18.97 10.54 1.22
C MET A 276 -18.97 11.82 2.08
N GLN A 277 -20.08 12.13 2.76
CA GLN A 277 -20.15 13.26 3.68
C GLN A 277 -19.21 13.07 4.88
N ARG A 278 -19.19 11.86 5.45
CA ARG A 278 -18.32 11.51 6.58
C ARG A 278 -16.83 11.62 6.24
N LEU A 279 -16.42 11.11 5.08
CA LEU A 279 -15.00 11.11 4.67
C LEU A 279 -14.56 12.39 3.95
N THR A 280 -15.52 13.22 3.50
CA THR A 280 -15.36 14.41 2.65
C THR A 280 -14.88 14.10 1.23
N ALA A 281 -15.52 14.75 0.25
CA ALA A 281 -15.18 14.60 -1.17
C ALA A 281 -13.72 14.97 -1.45
N ASP A 282 -13.22 16.06 -0.85
CA ASP A 282 -11.84 16.52 -1.04
C ASP A 282 -10.82 15.45 -0.63
N ALA A 283 -11.02 14.77 0.50
CA ALA A 283 -10.11 13.73 0.94
C ALA A 283 -10.19 12.47 0.05
N VAL A 284 -11.41 12.11 -0.39
CA VAL A 284 -11.62 10.99 -1.31
C VAL A 284 -10.90 11.24 -2.64
N TRP A 285 -11.03 12.44 -3.20
CA TRP A 285 -10.42 12.80 -4.48
C TRP A 285 -8.93 13.14 -4.40
N ALA A 286 -8.38 13.47 -3.23
CA ALA A 286 -6.94 13.67 -3.04
C ALA A 286 -6.10 12.38 -3.07
N CYS A 287 -6.72 11.21 -3.00
CA CYS A 287 -6.01 9.91 -3.03
C CYS A 287 -5.36 9.64 -4.40
N THR A 288 -4.05 9.37 -4.40
CA THR A 288 -3.28 9.03 -5.61
C THR A 288 -3.24 7.54 -5.92
N THR A 289 -3.96 6.72 -5.14
CA THR A 289 -3.97 5.24 -5.24
C THR A 289 -2.57 4.59 -5.28
N CYS A 290 -1.57 5.20 -4.63
CA CYS A 290 -0.19 4.69 -4.61
C CYS A 290 0.08 3.59 -3.57
N HIS A 291 -0.92 3.26 -2.74
CA HIS A 291 -0.91 2.22 -1.71
C HIS A 291 0.16 2.32 -0.61
N ALA A 292 0.91 3.44 -0.49
CA ALA A 292 1.89 3.63 0.58
C ALA A 292 1.30 3.40 1.99
N CYS A 293 0.08 3.90 2.23
CA CYS A 293 -0.63 3.73 3.50
C CYS A 293 -1.04 2.29 3.81
N VAL A 294 -1.31 1.47 2.78
CA VAL A 294 -1.70 0.06 2.91
C VAL A 294 -0.47 -0.79 3.20
N ASP A 295 0.63 -0.49 2.53
CA ASP A 295 1.90 -1.21 2.72
C ASP A 295 2.48 -0.95 4.12
N ALA A 296 2.54 0.32 4.54
CA ALA A 296 3.07 0.72 5.85
C ALA A 296 2.19 0.29 7.05
N CYS A 297 0.98 -0.23 6.82
CA CYS A 297 0.09 -0.61 7.91
C CYS A 297 0.54 -1.91 8.58
N PRO A 298 0.87 -1.91 9.89
CA PRO A 298 1.30 -3.11 10.59
C PRO A 298 0.20 -4.15 10.77
N LEU A 299 -1.07 -3.74 10.62
CA LEU A 299 -2.24 -4.59 10.77
C LEU A 299 -2.92 -4.91 9.45
N TYR A 300 -2.28 -4.59 8.32
CA TYR A 300 -2.80 -4.94 6.99
C TYR A 300 -4.20 -4.34 6.73
N ILE A 301 -4.39 -3.08 7.17
CA ILE A 301 -5.62 -2.30 6.92
C ILE A 301 -5.61 -1.77 5.49
N GLU A 302 -6.74 -1.93 4.80
CA GLU A 302 -6.91 -1.52 3.42
C GLU A 302 -7.59 -0.15 3.34
N HIS A 303 -6.77 0.90 3.25
CA HIS A 303 -7.23 2.28 3.22
C HIS A 303 -7.84 2.67 1.87
N VAL A 304 -7.15 2.33 0.77
CA VAL A 304 -7.48 2.80 -0.59
C VAL A 304 -8.83 2.27 -1.10
N PRO A 305 -9.20 0.97 -0.93
CA PRO A 305 -10.48 0.47 -1.42
C PRO A 305 -11.70 1.24 -0.89
N LYS A 306 -11.64 1.71 0.35
CA LYS A 306 -12.73 2.52 0.95
C LYS A 306 -13.00 3.81 0.18
N LEU A 307 -11.95 4.40 -0.41
CA LEU A 307 -12.02 5.64 -1.18
C LEU A 307 -12.39 5.36 -2.63
N THR A 308 -11.82 4.33 -3.26
CA THR A 308 -12.13 4.00 -4.65
C THR A 308 -13.57 3.51 -4.82
N ASP A 309 -14.14 2.83 -3.83
CA ASP A 309 -15.55 2.41 -3.88
C ASP A 309 -16.52 3.60 -3.73
N LEU A 310 -16.15 4.63 -2.96
CA LEU A 310 -16.90 5.90 -2.94
C LEU A 310 -16.81 6.62 -4.28
N ARG A 311 -15.62 6.63 -4.90
CA ARG A 311 -15.43 7.22 -6.24
C ARG A 311 -16.29 6.55 -7.30
N ARG A 312 -16.47 5.22 -7.21
CA ARG A 312 -17.38 4.48 -8.10
C ARG A 312 -18.79 5.03 -8.05
N ASN A 313 -19.32 5.20 -6.84
CA ASN A 313 -20.65 5.77 -6.67
C ASN A 313 -20.71 7.23 -7.13
N ALA A 314 -19.70 8.02 -6.78
CA ALA A 314 -19.59 9.42 -7.15
C ALA A 314 -19.62 9.63 -8.68
N MET A 315 -18.87 8.81 -9.42
CA MET A 315 -18.79 8.87 -10.88
C MET A 315 -20.05 8.38 -11.58
N MET A 316 -20.60 7.24 -11.15
CA MET A 316 -21.60 6.50 -11.93
C MET A 316 -23.04 6.77 -11.48
N GLU A 317 -23.27 7.27 -10.26
CA GLU A 317 -24.61 7.53 -9.74
C GLU A 317 -24.85 9.00 -9.39
N THR A 318 -24.05 9.55 -8.47
CA THR A 318 -24.37 10.87 -7.89
C THR A 318 -23.86 12.03 -8.74
N MET A 319 -22.94 11.78 -9.67
CA MET A 319 -22.24 12.79 -10.47
C MET A 319 -21.50 13.83 -9.60
N GLU A 320 -21.04 13.43 -8.42
CA GLU A 320 -20.32 14.29 -7.46
C GLU A 320 -18.80 14.11 -7.56
N TYR A 321 -18.21 14.63 -8.65
CA TYR A 321 -16.78 14.44 -8.95
C TYR A 321 -16.14 15.67 -9.59
N PRO A 322 -14.79 15.76 -9.60
CA PRO A 322 -14.07 16.88 -10.22
C PRO A 322 -14.36 17.02 -11.71
N GLU A 323 -14.90 18.18 -12.13
CA GLU A 323 -15.33 18.44 -13.51
C GLU A 323 -14.18 18.33 -14.54
N GLN A 324 -12.92 18.51 -14.11
CA GLN A 324 -11.73 18.36 -14.95
C GLN A 324 -11.63 16.96 -15.57
N LEU A 325 -12.18 15.95 -14.91
CA LEU A 325 -12.21 14.57 -15.41
C LEU A 325 -13.12 14.41 -16.64
N ASN A 326 -14.10 15.29 -16.85
CA ASN A 326 -15.07 15.17 -17.96
C ASN A 326 -14.39 15.06 -19.32
N VAL A 327 -13.33 15.85 -19.55
CA VAL A 327 -12.61 15.85 -20.82
C VAL A 327 -11.92 14.50 -21.04
N ALA A 328 -11.17 14.02 -20.05
CA ALA A 328 -10.47 12.75 -20.15
C ALA A 328 -11.44 11.56 -20.28
N MET A 329 -12.55 11.55 -19.54
CA MET A 329 -13.56 10.48 -19.61
C MET A 329 -14.32 10.49 -20.94
N GLY A 330 -14.73 11.66 -21.43
CA GLY A 330 -15.39 11.78 -22.74
C GLY A 330 -14.48 11.40 -23.90
N ASN A 331 -13.18 11.72 -23.82
CA ASN A 331 -12.18 11.27 -24.79
C ASN A 331 -11.96 9.75 -24.73
N LEU A 332 -11.94 9.17 -23.53
CA LEU A 332 -11.85 7.72 -23.36
C LEU A 332 -13.06 6.98 -23.93
N GLU A 333 -14.27 7.49 -23.69
CA GLU A 333 -15.51 6.91 -24.20
C GLU A 333 -15.61 6.99 -25.73
N SER A 334 -15.23 8.13 -26.31
CA SER A 334 -15.37 8.38 -27.75
C SER A 334 -14.21 7.86 -28.60
N GLY A 335 -13.00 7.84 -28.07
CA GLY A 335 -11.77 7.58 -28.82
C GLY A 335 -10.79 6.60 -28.16
N SER A 336 -11.19 5.96 -27.06
CA SER A 336 -10.35 4.99 -26.32
C SER A 336 -8.97 5.54 -25.93
N ASN A 337 -8.85 6.84 -25.68
CA ASN A 337 -7.66 7.48 -25.13
C ASN A 337 -8.03 8.80 -24.41
N PRO A 338 -7.33 9.17 -23.34
CA PRO A 338 -7.67 10.37 -22.57
C PRO A 338 -7.25 11.69 -23.25
N TYR A 339 -6.40 11.65 -24.28
CA TYR A 339 -5.84 12.83 -24.96
C TYR A 339 -6.75 13.39 -26.07
N GLY A 340 -7.74 12.63 -26.54
CA GLY A 340 -8.71 13.08 -27.56
C GLY A 340 -8.23 12.95 -29.01
N PHE A 341 -7.14 12.24 -29.27
CA PHE A 341 -6.66 11.95 -30.63
C PHE A 341 -7.49 10.83 -31.28
N GLY A 342 -7.52 10.79 -32.61
CA GLY A 342 -8.22 9.74 -33.35
C GLY A 342 -7.50 8.39 -33.26
N ALA A 343 -8.25 7.28 -33.22
CA ALA A 343 -7.67 5.94 -33.14
C ALA A 343 -6.67 5.61 -34.28
N HIS A 344 -6.89 6.16 -35.47
CA HIS A 344 -6.01 5.99 -36.63
C HIS A 344 -4.62 6.61 -36.45
N GLU A 345 -4.47 7.60 -35.55
CA GLU A 345 -3.20 8.30 -35.28
C GLU A 345 -2.32 7.53 -34.27
N ARG A 346 -2.87 6.52 -33.57
CA ARG A 346 -2.19 5.81 -32.47
C ARG A 346 -0.85 5.16 -32.88
N GLY A 347 -0.75 4.73 -34.14
CA GLY A 347 0.45 4.09 -34.71
C GLY A 347 1.37 5.04 -35.46
N ASP A 348 1.09 6.35 -35.49
CA ASP A 348 1.79 7.30 -36.36
C ASP A 348 3.29 7.41 -36.06
N TRP A 349 3.65 7.29 -34.79
CA TRP A 349 5.03 7.32 -34.30
C TRP A 349 5.90 6.16 -34.83
N ALA A 350 5.29 5.11 -35.38
CA ALA A 350 5.98 3.90 -35.86
C ALA A 350 5.96 3.75 -37.39
N LYS A 351 5.46 4.73 -38.15
CA LYS A 351 5.27 4.65 -39.62
C LYS A 351 6.56 4.36 -40.40
N ASP A 352 7.69 4.81 -39.89
CA ASP A 352 9.02 4.64 -40.48
C ASP A 352 9.79 3.42 -39.91
N LEU A 353 9.15 2.64 -39.02
CA LEU A 353 9.74 1.45 -38.43
C LEU A 353 9.20 0.20 -39.12
N ASP A 354 10.09 -0.73 -39.44
CA ASP A 354 9.73 -2.05 -39.98
C ASP A 354 9.21 -2.96 -38.84
N ILE A 355 7.93 -2.82 -38.47
CA ILE A 355 7.29 -3.60 -37.41
C ILE A 355 5.92 -4.14 -37.84
N LYS A 356 5.49 -5.24 -37.21
CA LYS A 356 4.14 -5.79 -37.40
C LYS A 356 3.13 -4.85 -36.74
N ILE A 357 2.10 -4.45 -37.49
CA ILE A 357 1.00 -3.60 -37.00
C ILE A 357 -0.33 -4.34 -37.20
N GLY A 358 -1.06 -4.58 -36.11
CA GLY A 358 -2.36 -5.25 -36.14
C GLY A 358 -2.30 -6.71 -36.63
N GLN A 359 -1.17 -7.37 -36.40
CA GLN A 359 -0.90 -8.75 -36.82
C GLN A 359 -0.39 -9.58 -35.64
N PRO A 360 -0.60 -10.91 -35.66
CA PRO A 360 -0.04 -11.81 -34.65
C PRO A 360 1.50 -11.74 -34.58
N ALA A 361 2.01 -11.67 -33.36
CA ALA A 361 3.43 -11.71 -33.02
C ALA A 361 3.63 -12.47 -31.70
N GLU A 362 4.84 -12.97 -31.44
CA GLU A 362 5.16 -13.61 -30.16
C GLU A 362 5.00 -12.64 -28.98
N TYR A 363 5.42 -11.38 -29.17
CA TYR A 363 5.26 -10.29 -28.22
C TYR A 363 4.47 -9.14 -28.84
N ILE A 364 3.45 -8.68 -28.13
CA ILE A 364 2.78 -7.42 -28.46
C ILE A 364 3.31 -6.33 -27.53
N TYR A 365 3.89 -5.29 -28.11
CA TYR A 365 4.18 -4.08 -27.37
C TYR A 365 2.89 -3.26 -27.24
N PHE A 366 2.30 -3.28 -26.04
CA PHE A 366 1.15 -2.45 -25.69
C PHE A 366 1.66 -1.05 -25.37
N VAL A 367 1.48 -0.14 -26.32
CA VAL A 367 2.12 1.18 -26.33
C VAL A 367 1.51 2.05 -25.23
N GLY A 368 0.19 1.94 -25.04
CA GLY A 368 -0.56 2.76 -24.11
C GLY A 368 -0.79 4.16 -24.65
N CYS A 369 -1.46 5.01 -23.87
CA CYS A 369 -1.89 6.32 -24.38
C CYS A 369 -0.75 7.35 -24.44
N ALA A 370 0.06 7.44 -23.38
CA ALA A 370 1.13 8.44 -23.34
C ALA A 370 2.16 8.21 -24.46
N ALA A 371 2.66 6.99 -24.62
CA ALA A 371 3.69 6.72 -25.63
C ALA A 371 3.16 6.72 -27.08
N SER A 372 1.85 6.62 -27.28
CA SER A 372 1.23 6.81 -28.61
C SER A 372 1.08 8.28 -29.00
N PHE A 373 0.75 9.17 -28.06
CA PHE A 373 0.25 10.51 -28.39
C PHE A 373 1.11 11.68 -27.86
N ASP A 374 1.93 11.46 -26.82
CA ASP A 374 2.84 12.48 -26.30
C ASP A 374 4.22 12.36 -26.97
N GLU A 375 4.72 13.45 -27.57
CA GLU A 375 5.97 13.46 -28.34
C GLU A 375 7.19 13.01 -27.52
N ARG A 376 7.23 13.35 -26.22
CA ARG A 376 8.32 12.94 -25.34
C ARG A 376 8.30 11.44 -25.11
N ASN A 377 7.12 10.86 -24.88
CA ASN A 377 6.95 9.42 -24.64
C ASN A 377 6.99 8.59 -25.93
N GLN A 378 6.74 9.17 -27.10
CA GLN A 378 6.99 8.49 -28.38
C GLN A 378 8.46 8.09 -28.55
N LYS A 379 9.41 8.87 -28.01
CA LYS A 379 10.84 8.50 -27.98
C LYS A 379 11.06 7.22 -27.17
N VAL A 380 10.37 7.07 -26.05
CA VAL A 380 10.41 5.86 -25.20
C VAL A 380 9.85 4.64 -25.94
N ALA A 381 8.74 4.80 -26.66
CA ALA A 381 8.18 3.73 -27.48
C ALA A 381 9.15 3.30 -28.59
N ARG A 382 9.79 4.26 -29.25
CA ARG A 382 10.81 3.99 -30.29
C ARG A 382 12.04 3.29 -29.72
N ALA A 383 12.57 3.74 -28.57
CA ALA A 383 13.69 3.08 -27.91
C ALA A 383 13.33 1.64 -27.49
N THR A 384 12.15 1.46 -26.88
CA THR A 384 11.67 0.15 -26.43
C THR A 384 11.54 -0.82 -27.61
N ILE A 385 10.87 -0.42 -28.69
CA ILE A 385 10.66 -1.32 -29.84
C ILE A 385 11.98 -1.63 -30.55
N SER A 386 12.90 -0.66 -30.66
CA SER A 386 14.22 -0.87 -31.24
C SER A 386 15.04 -1.88 -30.42
N LEU A 387 15.04 -1.77 -29.09
CA LEU A 387 15.70 -2.74 -28.20
C LEU A 387 15.13 -4.16 -28.34
N LEU A 388 13.81 -4.29 -28.41
CA LEU A 388 13.17 -5.60 -28.59
C LEU A 388 13.53 -6.23 -29.95
N LYS A 389 13.63 -5.41 -31.01
CA LYS A 389 14.06 -5.85 -32.33
C LYS A 389 15.54 -6.22 -32.38
N GLU A 390 16.40 -5.41 -31.77
CA GLU A 390 17.85 -5.64 -31.70
C GLU A 390 18.14 -6.98 -31.01
N ALA A 391 17.37 -7.28 -29.97
CA ALA A 391 17.41 -8.58 -29.29
C ALA A 391 16.85 -9.76 -30.12
N GLY A 392 16.39 -9.52 -31.34
CA GLY A 392 15.86 -10.53 -32.27
C GLY A 392 14.48 -11.08 -31.91
N LEU A 393 13.66 -10.34 -31.16
CA LEU A 393 12.31 -10.79 -30.80
C LEU A 393 11.30 -10.56 -31.93
N ASP A 394 10.36 -11.49 -32.08
CA ASP A 394 9.18 -11.29 -32.93
C ASP A 394 8.16 -10.38 -32.22
N VAL A 395 8.29 -9.08 -32.45
CA VAL A 395 7.49 -8.05 -31.79
C VAL A 395 6.57 -7.31 -32.77
N GLY A 396 5.33 -7.06 -32.34
CA GLY A 396 4.35 -6.24 -33.05
C GLY A 396 3.66 -5.23 -32.14
N ILE A 397 2.94 -4.30 -32.75
CA ILE A 397 2.01 -3.40 -32.07
C ILE A 397 0.59 -3.63 -32.63
N LEU A 398 -0.41 -3.22 -31.86
CA LEU A 398 -1.82 -3.34 -32.27
C LEU A 398 -2.26 -2.19 -33.19
N GLY A 399 -1.54 -1.06 -33.17
CA GLY A 399 -1.89 0.12 -33.96
C GLY A 399 -3.28 0.65 -33.59
N MET A 400 -4.13 0.92 -34.58
CA MET A 400 -5.48 1.45 -34.34
C MET A 400 -6.42 0.50 -33.58
N GLN A 401 -6.06 -0.78 -33.44
CA GLN A 401 -6.84 -1.77 -32.68
C GLN A 401 -6.58 -1.68 -31.16
N GLU A 402 -5.56 -0.95 -30.71
CA GLU A 402 -5.31 -0.76 -29.29
C GLU A 402 -6.22 0.32 -28.68
N GLY A 403 -6.94 -0.04 -27.62
CA GLY A 403 -7.61 0.89 -26.73
C GLY A 403 -6.74 1.27 -25.53
N CYS A 404 -7.17 2.29 -24.79
CA CYS A 404 -6.62 2.55 -23.45
C CYS A 404 -6.75 1.29 -22.58
N SER A 405 -5.79 1.04 -21.68
CA SER A 405 -5.92 -0.06 -20.70
C SER A 405 -7.11 0.12 -19.75
N GLY A 406 -7.68 1.34 -19.68
CA GLY A 406 -8.79 1.69 -18.80
C GLY A 406 -8.37 2.15 -17.41
N ASP A 407 -7.07 2.16 -17.09
CA ASP A 407 -6.58 2.56 -15.75
C ASP A 407 -7.11 3.95 -15.31
N PRO A 408 -7.07 5.03 -16.12
CA PRO A 408 -7.61 6.32 -15.69
C PRO A 408 -9.09 6.27 -15.33
N ALA A 409 -9.92 5.60 -16.13
CA ALA A 409 -11.34 5.42 -15.84
C ALA A 409 -11.55 4.65 -14.54
N ARG A 410 -10.82 3.54 -14.37
CA ARG A 410 -10.93 2.69 -13.18
C ARG A 410 -10.55 3.40 -11.90
N ARG A 411 -9.43 4.13 -11.90
CA ARG A 411 -8.95 4.88 -10.72
C ARG A 411 -9.77 6.12 -10.42
N ALA A 412 -10.41 6.70 -11.44
CA ALA A 412 -11.41 7.76 -11.27
C ALA A 412 -12.72 7.21 -10.69
N GLY A 413 -13.03 5.93 -10.90
CA GLY A 413 -14.28 5.29 -10.44
C GLY A 413 -15.30 5.06 -11.55
N ASN A 414 -14.99 5.40 -12.81
CA ASN A 414 -15.85 5.07 -13.95
C ASN A 414 -15.62 3.61 -14.37
N GLU A 415 -16.17 2.69 -13.57
CA GLU A 415 -15.95 1.26 -13.71
C GLU A 415 -16.66 0.68 -14.96
N TYR A 416 -17.79 1.26 -15.36
CA TYR A 416 -18.48 0.89 -16.60
C TYR A 416 -17.59 1.15 -17.82
N LEU A 417 -17.02 2.36 -17.92
CA LEU A 417 -16.08 2.70 -19.00
C LEU A 417 -14.81 1.85 -18.95
N PHE A 418 -14.28 1.59 -17.75
CA PHE A 418 -13.16 0.66 -17.59
C PHE A 418 -13.49 -0.72 -18.16
N GLN A 419 -14.63 -1.29 -17.79
CA GLN A 419 -15.01 -2.64 -18.20
C GLN A 419 -15.25 -2.72 -19.71
N MET A 420 -15.86 -1.69 -20.31
CA MET A 420 -16.03 -1.59 -21.77
C MET A 420 -14.66 -1.64 -22.49
N LEU A 421 -13.70 -0.85 -22.02
CA LEU A 421 -12.34 -0.82 -22.59
C LEU A 421 -11.62 -2.16 -22.38
N ALA A 422 -11.77 -2.77 -21.20
CA ALA A 422 -11.18 -4.06 -20.89
C ALA A 422 -11.72 -5.17 -21.78
N GLU A 423 -13.04 -5.34 -21.87
CA GLU A 423 -13.68 -6.35 -22.72
C GLU A 423 -13.32 -6.18 -24.19
N SER A 424 -13.29 -4.94 -24.70
CA SER A 424 -12.87 -4.64 -26.07
C SER A 424 -11.42 -5.05 -26.32
N ASN A 425 -10.50 -4.69 -25.42
CA ASN A 425 -9.08 -5.04 -25.57
C ASN A 425 -8.87 -6.56 -25.47
N VAL A 426 -9.56 -7.24 -24.53
CA VAL A 426 -9.48 -8.70 -24.39
C VAL A 426 -9.98 -9.40 -25.66
N SER A 427 -11.07 -8.93 -26.25
CA SER A 427 -11.55 -9.44 -27.55
C SER A 427 -10.50 -9.30 -28.65
N THR A 428 -9.86 -8.13 -28.77
CA THR A 428 -8.75 -7.92 -29.72
C THR A 428 -7.57 -8.87 -29.46
N PHE A 429 -7.21 -9.08 -28.19
CA PHE A 429 -6.11 -9.99 -27.83
C PHE A 429 -6.42 -11.43 -28.23
N GLN A 430 -7.66 -11.88 -28.02
CA GLN A 430 -8.11 -13.21 -28.40
C GLN A 430 -8.14 -13.39 -29.92
N GLU A 431 -8.66 -12.42 -30.67
CA GLU A 431 -8.70 -12.44 -32.14
C GLU A 431 -7.31 -12.54 -32.77
N LEU A 432 -6.33 -11.83 -32.22
CA LEU A 432 -4.95 -11.85 -32.68
C LEU A 432 -4.10 -12.98 -32.07
N GLY A 433 -4.65 -13.76 -31.13
CA GLY A 433 -3.95 -14.83 -30.44
C GLY A 433 -2.77 -14.33 -29.58
N VAL A 434 -2.90 -13.15 -28.98
CA VAL A 434 -1.87 -12.51 -28.16
C VAL A 434 -1.66 -13.31 -26.88
N LYS A 435 -0.41 -13.67 -26.59
CA LYS A 435 -0.03 -14.40 -25.37
C LYS A 435 0.89 -13.63 -24.45
N ARG A 436 1.72 -12.75 -25.00
CA ARG A 436 2.66 -11.94 -24.24
C ARG A 436 2.53 -10.48 -24.60
N ILE A 437 2.41 -9.64 -23.57
CA ILE A 437 2.41 -8.20 -23.70
C ILE A 437 3.63 -7.61 -23.01
N VAL A 438 4.29 -6.67 -23.68
CA VAL A 438 5.27 -5.77 -23.08
C VAL A 438 4.63 -4.40 -22.93
N ALA A 439 4.65 -3.81 -21.73
CA ALA A 439 4.11 -2.49 -21.47
C ALA A 439 5.19 -1.54 -20.94
N SER A 440 5.27 -0.32 -21.50
CA SER A 440 6.19 0.72 -20.99
C SER A 440 5.65 1.48 -19.79
N CYS A 441 4.33 1.42 -19.56
CA CYS A 441 3.69 2.09 -18.44
C CYS A 441 3.37 1.10 -17.31
N PRO A 442 3.83 1.32 -16.08
CA PRO A 442 3.48 0.49 -14.91
C PRO A 442 1.98 0.40 -14.64
N HIS A 443 1.20 1.43 -14.99
CA HIS A 443 -0.26 1.40 -14.87
C HIS A 443 -0.89 0.40 -15.86
N CYS A 444 -0.44 0.41 -17.12
CA CYS A 444 -0.86 -0.57 -18.11
C CYS A 444 -0.38 -1.98 -17.73
N PHE A 445 0.87 -2.12 -17.30
CA PHE A 445 1.43 -3.38 -16.78
C PHE A 445 0.56 -3.96 -15.66
N HIS A 446 0.18 -3.14 -14.67
CA HIS A 446 -0.67 -3.58 -13.56
C HIS A 446 -2.08 -3.93 -14.01
N THR A 447 -2.75 -3.04 -14.76
CA THR A 447 -4.14 -3.28 -15.16
C THR A 447 -4.26 -4.48 -16.11
N LEU A 448 -3.39 -4.59 -17.12
CA LEU A 448 -3.38 -5.74 -18.03
C LEU A 448 -2.95 -7.03 -17.30
N GLY A 449 -1.96 -6.97 -16.41
CA GLY A 449 -1.38 -8.16 -15.80
C GLY A 449 -2.11 -8.67 -14.55
N LYS A 450 -2.85 -7.81 -13.84
CA LYS A 450 -3.47 -8.13 -12.53
C LYS A 450 -4.99 -7.99 -12.54
N GLU A 451 -5.54 -7.09 -13.34
CA GLU A 451 -6.97 -6.79 -13.35
C GLU A 451 -7.72 -7.44 -14.52
N TYR A 452 -7.14 -7.45 -15.73
CA TYR A 452 -7.73 -8.12 -16.90
C TYR A 452 -7.93 -9.63 -16.75
N PRO A 453 -7.20 -10.38 -15.89
CA PRO A 453 -7.56 -11.76 -15.58
C PRO A 453 -8.99 -11.95 -15.08
N ASP A 454 -9.57 -10.96 -14.38
CA ASP A 454 -10.98 -11.04 -13.97
C ASP A 454 -11.95 -10.93 -15.16
N TYR A 455 -11.48 -10.50 -16.33
CA TYR A 455 -12.27 -10.27 -17.54
C TYR A 455 -11.90 -11.26 -18.67
N GLY A 456 -11.29 -12.40 -18.32
CA GLY A 456 -11.00 -13.49 -19.28
C GLY A 456 -9.67 -13.40 -20.00
N ALA A 457 -8.69 -12.68 -19.45
CA ALA A 457 -7.30 -12.66 -19.94
C ALA A 457 -6.30 -13.21 -18.90
N ASP A 458 -6.65 -14.30 -18.24
CA ASP A 458 -5.83 -14.97 -17.22
C ASP A 458 -4.60 -15.70 -17.79
N GLU A 459 -4.63 -16.07 -19.07
CA GLU A 459 -3.48 -16.68 -19.77
C GLU A 459 -2.44 -15.66 -20.26
N LEU A 460 -2.70 -14.36 -20.11
CA LEU A 460 -1.86 -13.30 -20.64
C LEU A 460 -0.62 -13.07 -19.78
N GLU A 461 0.57 -13.28 -20.34
CA GLU A 461 1.83 -12.91 -19.70
C GLU A 461 2.12 -11.42 -19.98
N VAL A 462 2.05 -10.59 -18.94
CA VAL A 462 2.33 -9.15 -19.06
C VAL A 462 3.65 -8.84 -18.37
N LEU A 463 4.59 -8.26 -19.14
CA LEU A 463 5.91 -7.85 -18.67
C LEU A 463 6.02 -6.32 -18.74
N HIS A 464 6.60 -5.72 -17.72
CA HIS A 464 7.06 -4.35 -17.84
C HIS A 464 8.30 -4.31 -18.74
N HIS A 465 8.49 -3.24 -19.52
CA HIS A 465 9.64 -3.13 -20.43
C HIS A 465 10.98 -3.31 -19.70
N SER A 466 11.14 -2.83 -18.46
CA SER A 466 12.34 -3.08 -17.67
C SER A 466 12.62 -4.57 -17.41
N GLN A 467 11.58 -5.37 -17.19
CA GLN A 467 11.71 -6.80 -16.87
C GLN A 467 12.20 -7.60 -18.07
N ILE A 468 11.62 -7.34 -19.25
CA ILE A 468 12.06 -8.01 -20.47
C ILE A 468 13.46 -7.53 -20.89
N LEU A 469 13.77 -6.24 -20.78
CA LEU A 469 15.09 -5.71 -21.11
C LEU A 469 16.18 -6.30 -20.19
N ALA A 470 15.95 -6.37 -18.87
CA ALA A 470 16.88 -7.01 -17.94
C ALA A 470 17.08 -8.50 -18.28
N LYS A 471 16.00 -9.22 -18.58
CA LYS A 471 16.06 -10.62 -19.01
C LYS A 471 16.89 -10.78 -20.30
N LEU A 472 16.72 -9.90 -21.28
CA LEU A 472 17.46 -9.93 -22.53
C LEU A 472 18.95 -9.61 -22.33
N GLN A 473 19.30 -8.75 -21.38
CA GLN A 473 20.68 -8.53 -20.96
C GLN A 473 21.29 -9.77 -20.30
N ASP A 474 20.53 -10.48 -19.45
CA ASP A 474 20.98 -11.72 -18.83
C ASP A 474 21.13 -12.88 -19.82
N GLU A 475 20.30 -12.91 -20.87
CA GLU A 475 20.43 -13.84 -22.00
C GLU A 475 21.56 -13.48 -22.98
N GLY A 476 22.23 -12.33 -22.79
CA GLY A 476 23.28 -11.84 -23.68
C GLY A 476 22.79 -11.36 -25.06
N LYS A 477 21.49 -11.07 -25.18
CA LYS A 477 20.87 -10.53 -26.40
C LYS A 477 20.91 -9.00 -26.46
N LEU A 478 21.06 -8.35 -25.31
CA LEU A 478 21.34 -6.92 -25.20
C LEU A 478 22.61 -6.71 -24.36
N PRO A 479 23.41 -5.67 -24.64
CA PRO A 479 24.59 -5.39 -23.84
C PRO A 479 24.21 -4.89 -22.45
N LYS A 480 25.10 -5.14 -21.49
CA LYS A 480 25.04 -4.56 -20.16
C LYS A 480 25.82 -3.25 -20.16
N ILE A 481 25.29 -2.23 -19.50
CA ILE A 481 25.98 -0.96 -19.32
C ILE A 481 27.01 -1.14 -18.21
N GLU A 482 28.30 -1.20 -18.56
CA GLU A 482 29.41 -1.37 -17.59
C GLU A 482 29.92 -0.04 -17.04
N GLU A 483 30.00 1.00 -17.88
CA GLU A 483 30.50 2.32 -17.53
C GLU A 483 29.58 3.44 -18.07
N ARG A 484 29.32 4.44 -17.21
CA ARG A 484 28.58 5.67 -17.52
C ARG A 484 29.38 6.88 -17.10
N GLU A 485 29.31 7.96 -17.89
CA GLU A 485 29.90 9.25 -17.54
C GLU A 485 28.98 10.08 -16.63
N ASP A 486 27.67 10.00 -16.84
CA ASP A 486 26.66 10.75 -16.08
C ASP A 486 26.27 10.04 -14.78
N ASN A 487 26.10 10.82 -13.70
CA ASN A 487 25.60 10.35 -12.42
C ASN A 487 24.06 10.21 -12.47
N ILE A 488 23.53 9.03 -12.15
CA ILE A 488 22.10 8.74 -12.24
C ILE A 488 21.49 8.49 -10.86
N THR A 489 20.34 9.12 -10.62
CA THR A 489 19.38 8.71 -9.60
C THR A 489 18.15 8.05 -10.24
N PHE A 490 17.39 7.25 -9.50
CA PHE A 490 16.21 6.57 -10.00
C PHE A 490 14.94 6.98 -9.23
N HIS A 491 13.85 7.24 -9.96
CA HIS A 491 12.53 7.34 -9.37
C HIS A 491 11.75 6.04 -9.59
N ASP A 492 11.59 5.26 -8.53
CA ASP A 492 10.77 4.04 -8.54
C ASP A 492 9.27 4.38 -8.67
N PRO A 493 8.60 4.01 -9.78
CA PRO A 493 7.17 4.19 -9.93
C PRO A 493 6.39 3.30 -8.96
N CYS A 494 5.37 3.85 -8.29
CA CYS A 494 4.63 3.08 -7.27
C CYS A 494 3.95 1.81 -7.80
N TYR A 495 3.43 1.83 -9.03
CA TYR A 495 2.81 0.66 -9.69
C TYR A 495 3.83 -0.40 -10.14
N LEU A 496 5.12 -0.07 -10.23
CA LEU A 496 6.19 -1.01 -10.58
C LEU A 496 6.87 -1.57 -9.32
N GLY A 497 7.33 -0.68 -8.44
CA GLY A 497 8.07 -1.02 -7.23
C GLY A 497 7.19 -1.54 -6.10
N ARG A 498 6.52 -0.64 -5.37
CA ARG A 498 5.70 -0.99 -4.19
C ARG A 498 4.56 -1.96 -4.50
N ILE A 499 3.82 -1.70 -5.57
CA ILE A 499 2.64 -2.50 -5.95
C ILE A 499 3.04 -3.73 -6.77
N GLY A 500 3.92 -3.54 -7.77
CA GLY A 500 4.34 -4.59 -8.69
C GLY A 500 5.44 -5.52 -8.15
N GLY A 501 6.15 -5.10 -7.10
CA GLY A 501 7.26 -5.84 -6.48
C GLY A 501 8.57 -5.79 -7.27
N GLU A 502 8.67 -4.97 -8.31
CA GLU A 502 9.82 -4.91 -9.20
C GLU A 502 10.65 -3.65 -8.95
N THR A 503 11.87 -3.83 -8.45
CA THR A 503 12.84 -2.76 -8.20
C THR A 503 14.21 -3.04 -8.81
N GLN A 504 14.49 -4.29 -9.18
CA GLN A 504 15.84 -4.71 -9.57
C GLN A 504 16.01 -4.61 -11.09
N ALA A 505 15.00 -5.01 -11.87
CA ALA A 505 15.08 -4.97 -13.32
C ALA A 505 15.38 -3.56 -13.88
N PRO A 506 14.74 -2.47 -13.41
CA PRO A 506 15.08 -1.12 -13.87
C PRO A 506 16.54 -0.76 -13.62
N ARG A 507 17.05 -1.07 -12.41
CA ARG A 507 18.43 -0.80 -12.00
C ARG A 507 19.42 -1.61 -12.83
N SER A 508 19.12 -2.88 -13.11
CA SER A 508 19.94 -3.73 -13.98
C SER A 508 20.04 -3.15 -15.40
N VAL A 509 18.91 -2.71 -15.97
CA VAL A 509 18.85 -2.19 -17.34
C VAL A 509 19.77 -0.99 -17.53
N ILE A 510 19.75 -0.06 -16.58
CA ILE A 510 20.55 1.18 -16.65
C ILE A 510 21.99 1.00 -16.15
N GLY A 511 22.39 -0.18 -15.68
CA GLY A 511 23.74 -0.46 -15.16
C GLY A 511 23.98 -0.02 -13.71
N GLY A 512 22.93 0.08 -12.90
CA GLY A 512 22.98 0.52 -11.50
C GLY A 512 22.51 1.96 -11.29
N VAL A 513 22.40 2.35 -10.02
CA VAL A 513 22.03 3.71 -9.58
C VAL A 513 23.15 4.22 -8.69
N ASP A 514 23.64 5.42 -9.00
CA ASP A 514 24.83 5.99 -8.37
C ASP A 514 24.48 6.63 -7.03
N VAL A 515 23.30 7.26 -6.94
CA VAL A 515 22.75 7.83 -5.71
C VAL A 515 21.23 7.62 -5.64
N GLU A 516 20.78 7.04 -4.53
CA GLU A 516 19.35 6.84 -4.26
C GLU A 516 18.83 7.93 -3.32
N PRO A 517 17.61 8.45 -3.52
CA PRO A 517 16.95 9.30 -2.54
C PRO A 517 16.63 8.50 -1.27
N GLU A 518 16.40 9.17 -0.14
CA GLU A 518 16.08 8.50 1.14
C GLU A 518 14.91 7.53 0.99
N ARG A 519 13.84 7.97 0.30
CA ARG A 519 12.67 7.15 -0.06
C ARG A 519 12.82 6.58 -1.46
N HIS A 520 13.24 5.31 -1.57
CA HIS A 520 13.44 4.58 -2.83
C HIS A 520 12.91 3.13 -2.76
N GLY A 521 12.93 2.41 -3.87
CA GLY A 521 12.46 1.03 -3.97
C GLY A 521 10.96 0.91 -3.66
N THR A 522 10.60 -0.01 -2.76
CA THR A 522 9.21 -0.18 -2.28
C THR A 522 8.73 0.98 -1.40
N ASP A 523 9.67 1.74 -0.83
CA ASP A 523 9.40 2.89 0.05
C ASP A 523 9.37 4.22 -0.70
N SER A 524 9.50 4.20 -2.04
CA SER A 524 9.50 5.38 -2.90
C SER A 524 8.30 6.30 -2.69
N PHE A 525 8.54 7.61 -2.71
CA PHE A 525 7.51 8.63 -2.60
C PHE A 525 6.79 8.85 -3.94
N CYS A 526 5.47 9.04 -3.89
CA CYS A 526 4.64 9.13 -5.09
C CYS A 526 4.96 10.37 -5.93
N CYS A 527 4.92 10.25 -7.26
CA CYS A 527 5.07 11.39 -8.17
C CYS A 527 3.83 12.31 -8.21
N GLY A 528 2.67 11.86 -7.74
CA GLY A 528 1.41 12.61 -7.73
C GLY A 528 0.38 12.16 -8.76
N ALA A 529 0.76 11.63 -9.93
CA ALA A 529 -0.16 11.37 -11.06
C ALA A 529 -1.19 10.24 -10.88
N GLY A 530 -0.96 9.29 -9.98
CA GLY A 530 -1.84 8.12 -9.79
C GLY A 530 -3.25 8.52 -9.33
N GLY A 531 -4.20 7.57 -9.28
CA GLY A 531 -5.55 7.90 -8.78
C GLY A 531 -6.32 8.87 -9.68
N ALA A 532 -5.99 8.91 -10.98
CA ALA A 532 -6.45 9.88 -11.98
C ALA A 532 -6.03 11.34 -11.75
N GLN A 533 -5.11 11.63 -10.82
CA GLN A 533 -4.63 13.01 -10.60
C GLN A 533 -3.96 13.62 -11.83
N MET A 534 -3.37 12.81 -12.73
CA MET A 534 -2.81 13.29 -14.00
C MET A 534 -3.80 14.14 -14.83
N TRP A 535 -5.10 13.95 -14.63
CA TRP A 535 -6.18 14.60 -15.37
C TRP A 535 -6.93 15.65 -14.54
N MET A 536 -6.41 15.98 -13.36
CA MET A 536 -6.99 16.95 -12.44
C MET A 536 -5.95 18.00 -12.09
N GLU A 537 -6.42 19.23 -11.89
CA GLU A 537 -5.56 20.31 -11.43
C GLU A 537 -5.37 20.25 -9.91
N GLU A 538 -4.14 20.46 -9.46
CA GLU A 538 -3.78 20.54 -8.05
C GLU A 538 -3.51 22.00 -7.64
N ASP A 539 -3.88 22.35 -6.40
CA ASP A 539 -3.46 23.60 -5.75
C ASP A 539 -1.92 23.74 -5.82
N ALA A 540 -1.44 24.88 -6.31
CA ALA A 540 -0.01 25.09 -6.57
C ALA A 540 0.88 24.93 -5.32
N ASP A 541 0.36 25.23 -4.13
CA ASP A 541 1.05 25.11 -2.84
C ASP A 541 1.02 23.68 -2.25
N LYS A 542 0.21 22.78 -2.83
CA LYS A 542 0.01 21.40 -2.32
C LYS A 542 0.35 20.34 -3.36
N ARG A 543 1.25 20.65 -4.28
CA ARG A 543 1.67 19.74 -5.34
C ARG A 543 2.57 18.64 -4.82
N VAL A 544 2.14 17.39 -5.00
CA VAL A 544 2.90 16.20 -4.57
C VAL A 544 4.21 16.07 -5.34
N ASN A 545 4.18 16.36 -6.65
CA ASN A 545 5.36 16.22 -7.50
C ASN A 545 6.51 17.17 -7.10
N VAL A 546 6.21 18.36 -6.60
CA VAL A 546 7.22 19.32 -6.13
C VAL A 546 7.98 18.78 -4.91
N ILE A 547 7.29 18.08 -3.99
CA ILE A 547 7.96 17.42 -2.85
C ILE A 547 8.90 16.34 -3.38
N ARG A 548 8.42 15.48 -4.29
CA ARG A 548 9.27 14.43 -4.85
C ARG A 548 10.47 14.97 -5.63
N ALA A 549 10.26 16.04 -6.41
CA ALA A 549 11.31 16.66 -7.20
C ALA A 549 12.42 17.23 -6.31
N LYS A 550 12.09 17.78 -5.14
CA LYS A 550 13.10 18.23 -4.16
C LYS A 550 13.93 17.07 -3.63
N GLU A 551 13.32 15.94 -3.28
CA GLU A 551 14.06 14.75 -2.83
C GLU A 551 15.01 14.22 -3.91
N LEU A 552 14.59 14.25 -5.17
CA LEU A 552 15.41 13.83 -6.30
C LEU A 552 16.55 14.83 -6.54
N ALA A 553 16.27 16.14 -6.48
CA ALA A 553 17.28 17.18 -6.65
C ALA A 553 18.34 17.18 -5.53
N GLU A 554 17.96 16.81 -4.30
CA GLU A 554 18.89 16.68 -3.16
C GLU A 554 19.95 15.59 -3.37
N THR A 555 19.72 14.64 -4.29
CA THR A 555 20.72 13.62 -4.64
C THR A 555 21.93 14.20 -5.37
N GLY A 556 21.75 15.34 -6.07
CA GLY A 556 22.79 15.96 -6.89
C GLY A 556 23.21 15.15 -8.12
N ALA A 557 22.40 14.17 -8.55
CA ALA A 557 22.62 13.47 -9.81
C ALA A 557 22.38 14.38 -11.02
N ASP A 558 22.92 14.00 -12.18
CA ASP A 558 22.72 14.74 -13.43
C ASP A 558 21.40 14.33 -14.10
N THR A 559 21.03 13.04 -13.98
CA THR A 559 19.84 12.47 -14.59
C THR A 559 18.97 11.73 -13.57
N VAL A 560 17.66 11.92 -13.67
CA VAL A 560 16.65 11.06 -13.06
C VAL A 560 16.17 10.03 -14.09
N ALA A 561 16.56 8.77 -13.88
CA ALA A 561 16.04 7.64 -14.64
C ALA A 561 14.66 7.21 -14.11
N ILE A 562 13.73 6.93 -15.01
CA ILE A 562 12.33 6.61 -14.70
C ILE A 562 11.86 5.46 -15.61
N GLY A 563 10.89 4.66 -15.14
CA GLY A 563 10.25 3.61 -15.95
C GLY A 563 8.74 3.77 -16.02
N CYS A 564 8.23 5.00 -16.14
CA CYS A 564 6.80 5.31 -16.16
C CYS A 564 6.51 6.65 -16.84
N PRO A 565 5.73 6.67 -17.92
CA PRO A 565 5.37 7.89 -18.64
C PRO A 565 4.75 8.99 -17.77
N PHE A 566 3.82 8.63 -16.87
CA PHE A 566 3.20 9.60 -15.97
C PHE A 566 4.21 10.17 -14.96
N CYS A 567 5.09 9.33 -14.41
CA CYS A 567 6.11 9.80 -13.49
C CYS A 567 7.11 10.72 -14.20
N SER A 568 7.47 10.43 -15.46
CA SER A 568 8.35 11.29 -16.25
C SER A 568 7.79 12.70 -16.40
N VAL A 569 6.49 12.84 -16.70
CA VAL A 569 5.85 14.16 -16.79
C VAL A 569 5.84 14.86 -15.42
N MET A 570 5.38 14.17 -14.37
CA MET A 570 5.25 14.78 -13.05
C MET A 570 6.59 15.20 -12.45
N VAL A 571 7.63 14.35 -12.58
CA VAL A 571 8.97 14.65 -12.07
C VAL A 571 9.58 15.81 -12.84
N LYS A 572 9.44 15.83 -14.18
CA LYS A 572 9.95 16.93 -14.98
C LYS A 572 9.28 18.26 -14.61
N ASP A 573 7.95 18.30 -14.53
CA ASP A 573 7.20 19.48 -14.09
C ASP A 573 7.62 19.95 -12.68
N GLY A 574 7.84 18.99 -11.77
CA GLY A 574 8.30 19.29 -10.41
C GLY A 574 9.71 19.88 -10.36
N LEU A 575 10.65 19.34 -11.14
CA LEU A 575 12.03 19.83 -11.24
C LEU A 575 12.08 21.23 -11.87
N ASP A 576 11.33 21.44 -12.95
CA ASP A 576 11.22 22.74 -13.61
C ASP A 576 10.63 23.80 -12.66
N SER A 577 9.64 23.42 -11.85
CA SER A 577 9.01 24.30 -10.85
C SER A 577 9.97 24.76 -9.75
N ILE A 578 11.02 23.99 -9.43
CA ILE A 578 12.05 24.35 -8.46
C ILE A 578 13.33 24.91 -9.12
N GLY A 579 13.35 25.06 -10.44
CA GLY A 579 14.50 25.56 -11.20
C GLY A 579 15.69 24.58 -11.25
N CYS A 580 15.43 23.29 -11.16
CA CYS A 580 16.47 22.25 -11.26
C CYS A 580 16.56 21.72 -12.70
N GLU A 581 17.76 21.77 -13.28
CA GLU A 581 18.01 21.40 -14.69
C GLU A 581 18.41 19.92 -14.88
N MET A 582 18.10 19.04 -13.91
CA MET A 582 18.33 17.60 -14.08
C MET A 582 17.57 17.05 -15.30
N ASP A 583 18.22 16.16 -16.03
CA ASP A 583 17.61 15.45 -17.14
C ASP A 583 16.65 14.37 -16.63
N VAL A 584 15.54 14.16 -17.34
CA VAL A 584 14.58 13.09 -17.05
C VAL A 584 14.52 12.15 -18.24
N LYS A 585 15.00 10.92 -18.06
CA LYS A 585 15.12 9.91 -19.11
C LYS A 585 14.42 8.61 -18.72
N ASP A 586 13.79 7.96 -19.70
CA ASP A 586 13.30 6.61 -19.49
C ASP A 586 14.47 5.60 -19.56
N LEU A 587 14.39 4.52 -18.80
CA LEU A 587 15.42 3.47 -18.78
C LEU A 587 15.67 2.84 -20.17
N ALA A 588 14.64 2.74 -21.02
CA ALA A 588 14.81 2.24 -22.39
C ALA A 588 15.61 3.22 -23.26
N GLU A 589 15.43 4.52 -23.08
CA GLU A 589 16.21 5.54 -23.79
C GLU A 589 17.68 5.49 -23.39
N ILE A 590 17.96 5.38 -22.10
CA ILE A 590 19.33 5.28 -21.58
C ILE A 590 20.04 4.07 -22.19
N LEU A 591 19.40 2.89 -22.21
CA LEU A 591 20.00 1.70 -22.80
C LEU A 591 20.18 1.83 -24.32
N TRP A 592 19.19 2.39 -25.03
CA TRP A 592 19.27 2.55 -26.47
C TRP A 592 20.35 3.56 -26.90
N GLU A 593 20.47 4.69 -26.20
CA GLU A 593 21.52 5.70 -26.44
C GLU A 593 22.90 5.07 -26.31
N LYS A 594 23.12 4.24 -25.27
CA LYS A 594 24.40 3.57 -25.05
C LYS A 594 24.77 2.60 -26.19
N ILE A 595 23.81 1.80 -26.67
CA ILE A 595 24.02 0.89 -27.80
C ILE A 595 24.45 1.67 -29.05
N VAL A 596 23.73 2.75 -29.37
CA VAL A 596 24.01 3.57 -30.55
C VAL A 596 25.36 4.29 -30.45
N GLU A 597 25.79 4.68 -29.24
CA GLU A 597 27.13 5.25 -29.01
C GLU A 597 28.24 4.22 -29.22
N GLU A 598 28.09 3.01 -28.70
CA GLU A 598 29.06 1.92 -28.86
C GLU A 598 29.22 1.49 -30.32
N GLU A 599 28.10 1.40 -31.07
CA GLU A 599 28.13 1.11 -32.50
C GLU A 599 28.93 2.16 -33.29
N LYS A 600 28.69 3.45 -33.02
CA LYS A 600 29.45 4.54 -33.67
C LYS A 600 30.93 4.49 -33.34
N GLN A 601 31.29 4.22 -32.09
CA GLN A 601 32.70 4.07 -31.70
C GLN A 601 33.36 2.86 -32.37
N SER A 602 32.62 1.77 -32.58
CA SER A 602 33.11 0.59 -33.28
C SER A 602 33.32 0.83 -34.78
N ASP A 603 32.48 1.64 -35.42
CA ASP A 603 32.60 2.01 -36.83
C ASP A 603 33.75 3.02 -37.10
N GLU A 604 34.17 3.79 -36.09
CA GLU A 604 35.25 4.80 -36.20
C GLU A 604 36.66 4.23 -35.95
N LEU A 605 36.80 2.97 -35.51
CA LEU A 605 38.10 2.30 -35.32
C LEU A 605 38.60 1.67 -36.64
N PRO A 606 39.77 2.07 -37.19
CA PRO A 606 40.31 1.43 -38.39
C PRO A 606 40.75 -0.02 -38.08
N ALA A 607 40.31 -0.95 -38.94
CA ALA A 607 40.59 -2.39 -38.89
C ALA A 607 42.07 -2.78 -38.81
#